data_AF-A0A816BYP6-F1
#
_entry.id   AF-A0A816BYP6-F1
#
_cell.length_a   1.000
_cell.length_b   1.000
_cell.length_c   1.000
_cell.angle_alpha   90.00
_cell.angle_beta   90.00
_cell.angle_gamma   90.00
#
_symmetry.space_group_name_H-M   'P 1'
#
loop_
_entity.id
_entity.type
_entity.pdbx_description
1 polymer ?
#
loop_
_entity_poly.entity_id
_entity_poly.type
_entity_poly.pdbx_seq_one_letter_code
_entity_poly.pdbx_strand_id
1 'polypeptide(L)'
;MGGDDIKSQEQRDRYDRLLGQGAGGIAGAIQDPCYHQACDSIQNINPFAYEKMVQAAAYALEYLARQGDLQTYLYPNGRPTRTSGQSSRQKYDSINEYFRMPYL
;
A
#
# COMPACT_ATOMS: atom_id res chain seq x y z
N MET A 1 -3.70 -2.39 -9.58
CA MET A 1 -3.74 -3.85 -9.58
C MET A 1 -4.58 -4.26 -8.38
N GLY A 2 -5.70 -4.95 -8.59
CA GLY A 2 -6.63 -5.45 -7.57
C GLY A 2 -6.21 -6.82 -7.02
N GLY A 3 -6.94 -7.33 -6.02
CA GLY A 3 -6.71 -8.67 -5.45
C GLY A 3 -7.09 -9.83 -6.39
N ASP A 4 -7.92 -9.55 -7.39
CA ASP A 4 -8.40 -10.47 -8.42
C ASP A 4 -7.48 -10.56 -9.66
N ASP A 5 -6.43 -9.73 -9.73
CA ASP A 5 -5.52 -9.73 -10.87
C ASP A 5 -4.70 -11.02 -10.96
N ILE A 6 -4.36 -11.41 -12.19
CA ILE A 6 -3.43 -12.51 -12.47
C ILE A 6 -1.99 -11.98 -12.39
N LYS A 7 -1.15 -12.68 -11.63
CA LYS A 7 0.28 -12.37 -11.52
C LYS A 7 0.98 -12.65 -12.85
N SER A 8 1.57 -11.63 -13.46
CA SER A 8 2.35 -11.81 -14.69
C SER A 8 3.71 -12.47 -14.43
N GLN A 9 4.32 -13.03 -15.48
CA GLN A 9 5.68 -13.57 -15.41
C GLN A 9 6.69 -12.49 -14.97
N GLU A 10 6.57 -11.29 -15.53
CA GLU A 10 7.41 -10.15 -15.17
C GLU A 10 7.27 -9.78 -13.68
N GLN A 11 6.04 -9.76 -13.16
CA GLN A 11 5.80 -9.50 -11.74
C GLN A 11 6.46 -10.56 -10.86
N ARG A 12 6.30 -11.84 -11.21
CA ARG A 12 6.92 -12.96 -10.50
C ARG A 12 8.44 -12.83 -10.50
N ASP A 13 9.06 -12.58 -11.66
CA ASP A 13 10.52 -12.47 -11.78
C ASP A 13 11.07 -11.23 -11.05
N ARG A 14 10.33 -10.12 -11.10
CA ARG A 14 10.66 -8.91 -10.33
C ARG A 14 10.70 -9.22 -8.83
N TYR A 15 9.70 -9.91 -8.29
CA TYR A 15 9.64 -10.21 -6.86
C TYR A 15 10.65 -11.28 -6.45
N ASP A 16 10.93 -12.28 -7.28
CA ASP A 16 12.02 -13.24 -7.05
C ASP A 16 13.37 -12.53 -6.90
N ARG A 17 13.65 -11.53 -7.74
CA ARG A 17 14.88 -10.73 -7.65
C ARG A 17 14.94 -9.88 -6.38
N LEU A 18 13.82 -9.33 -5.94
CA LEU A 18 13.76 -8.40 -4.79
C LEU A 18 13.72 -9.11 -3.44
N LEU A 19 13.01 -10.23 -3.35
CA LEU A 19 12.70 -10.93 -2.11
C LEU A 19 13.53 -12.21 -1.91
N GLY A 20 14.25 -12.65 -2.95
CA GLY A 20 15.01 -13.89 -2.98
C GLY A 20 14.36 -14.94 -3.89
N GLN A 21 15.19 -15.82 -4.45
CA GLN A 21 14.75 -16.86 -5.38
C GLN A 21 13.64 -17.72 -4.76
N GLY A 22 12.49 -17.81 -5.44
CA GLY A 22 11.31 -18.56 -5.00
C GLY A 22 10.25 -17.74 -4.24
N ALA A 23 10.54 -16.48 -3.87
CA ALA A 23 9.61 -15.62 -3.13
C ALA A 23 8.68 -14.80 -4.03
N GLY A 24 8.87 -14.83 -5.35
CA GLY A 24 8.06 -14.13 -6.34
C GLY A 24 6.67 -14.73 -6.60
N GLY A 25 6.40 -15.92 -6.03
CA GLY A 25 5.15 -16.64 -6.20
C GLY A 25 5.06 -17.33 -7.57
N ILE A 26 3.82 -17.55 -8.02
CA ILE A 26 3.52 -18.33 -9.23
C ILE A 26 2.96 -17.38 -10.29
N ALA A 27 3.61 -17.34 -11.45
CA ALA A 27 3.09 -16.62 -12.61
C ALA A 27 1.83 -17.32 -13.15
N GLY A 28 0.85 -16.55 -13.60
CA GLY A 28 -0.45 -17.06 -14.06
C GLY A 28 -1.45 -17.36 -12.93
N ALA A 29 -1.04 -17.29 -11.67
CA ALA A 29 -1.95 -17.43 -10.54
C ALA A 29 -2.65 -16.08 -10.23
N ILE A 30 -3.91 -16.16 -9.76
CA ILE A 30 -4.62 -15.02 -9.17
C ILE A 30 -3.86 -14.57 -7.91
N GLN A 31 -3.75 -13.26 -7.70
CA GLN A 31 -3.02 -12.66 -6.57
C GLN A 31 -3.59 -13.11 -5.22
N ASP A 32 -4.91 -12.98 -5.04
CA ASP A 32 -5.65 -13.52 -3.91
C ASP A 32 -6.93 -14.22 -4.43
N PRO A 33 -6.93 -15.55 -4.54
CA PRO A 33 -8.10 -16.29 -5.01
C PRO A 33 -9.29 -16.23 -4.04
N CYS A 34 -9.11 -15.74 -2.81
CA CYS A 34 -10.16 -15.52 -1.83
C CYS A 34 -10.64 -14.06 -1.78
N TYR A 35 -10.11 -13.15 -2.60
CA TYR A 35 -10.53 -11.75 -2.61
C TYR A 35 -12.06 -11.61 -2.75
N HIS A 36 -12.70 -10.92 -1.80
CA HIS A 36 -14.16 -10.77 -1.71
C HIS A 36 -14.96 -12.09 -1.58
N GLN A 37 -14.33 -13.17 -1.10
CA GLN A 37 -15.00 -14.44 -0.83
C GLN A 37 -15.05 -14.75 0.67
N ALA A 38 -15.88 -15.73 1.05
CA ALA A 38 -15.98 -16.16 2.46
C ALA A 38 -14.68 -16.74 3.03
N CYS A 39 -13.74 -17.15 2.17
CA CYS A 39 -12.43 -17.63 2.59
C CYS A 39 -11.41 -16.51 2.88
N ASP A 40 -11.75 -15.23 2.61
CA ASP A 40 -10.94 -14.06 3.02
C ASP A 40 -10.96 -13.91 4.55
N SER A 41 -10.02 -14.59 5.18
CA SER A 41 -9.95 -14.80 6.63
C SER A 41 -8.49 -14.79 7.06
N ILE A 42 -8.23 -14.79 8.37
CA ILE A 42 -6.84 -14.82 8.89
C ILE A 42 -6.06 -16.06 8.45
N GLN A 43 -6.77 -17.13 8.06
CA GLN A 43 -6.16 -18.34 7.51
C GLN A 43 -5.62 -18.14 6.07
N ASN A 44 -6.08 -17.12 5.34
CA ASN A 44 -5.64 -16.78 3.97
C ASN A 44 -4.50 -15.74 3.93
N ILE A 45 -3.71 -15.63 5.00
CA ILE A 45 -2.58 -14.71 5.05
C ILE A 45 -1.29 -15.46 4.75
N ASN A 46 -0.47 -14.93 3.83
CA ASN A 46 0.90 -15.38 3.63
C ASN A 46 1.83 -14.73 4.68
N PRO A 47 2.40 -15.49 5.64
CA PRO A 47 3.18 -14.90 6.74
C PRO A 47 4.47 -14.23 6.28
N PHE A 48 5.14 -14.77 5.25
CA PHE A 48 6.35 -14.19 4.70
C PHE A 48 6.06 -12.82 4.07
N ALA A 49 5.03 -12.73 3.24
CA ALA A 49 4.63 -11.48 2.62
C ALA A 49 4.22 -10.44 3.68
N TYR A 50 3.46 -10.87 4.68
CA TYR A 50 3.06 -10.02 5.80
C TYR A 50 4.28 -9.43 6.54
N GLU A 51 5.25 -10.26 6.91
CA GLU A 51 6.47 -9.81 7.59
C GLU A 51 7.26 -8.79 6.75
N LYS A 52 7.45 -9.05 5.45
CA LYS A 52 8.16 -8.14 4.55
C LYS A 52 7.44 -6.81 4.39
N MET A 53 6.11 -6.81 4.32
CA MET A 53 5.32 -5.60 4.24
C MET A 53 5.42 -4.77 5.54
N VAL A 54 5.37 -5.43 6.71
CA VAL A 54 5.54 -4.75 8.01
C VAL A 54 6.93 -4.11 8.11
N GLN A 55 7.98 -4.84 7.74
CA GLN A 55 9.35 -4.32 7.74
C GLN A 55 9.51 -3.13 6.78
N ALA A 56 8.98 -3.23 5.56
CA ALA A 56 9.03 -2.16 4.57
C ALA A 56 8.26 -0.90 5.02
N ALA A 57 7.08 -1.07 5.62
CA ALA A 57 6.29 0.03 6.16
C ALA A 57 7.01 0.73 7.33
N ALA A 58 7.56 -0.04 8.27
CA ALA A 58 8.33 0.50 9.38
C ALA A 58 9.56 1.29 8.89
N TYR A 59 10.30 0.74 7.92
CA TYR A 59 11.43 1.42 7.30
C TYR A 59 11.01 2.72 6.62
N ALA A 60 9.95 2.70 5.81
CA ALA A 60 9.49 3.88 5.09
C ALA A 60 9.09 5.01 6.05
N LEU A 61 8.37 4.68 7.13
CA LEU A 61 7.98 5.64 8.16
C LEU A 61 9.21 6.23 8.85
N GLU A 62 10.13 5.38 9.31
CA GLU A 62 11.33 5.80 10.01
C GLU A 62 12.23 6.67 9.12
N TYR A 63 12.48 6.23 7.90
CA TYR A 63 13.34 6.91 6.94
C TYR A 63 12.80 8.28 6.56
N LEU A 64 11.48 8.39 6.30
CA LEU A 64 10.84 9.66 5.95
C LEU A 64 10.74 10.59 7.17
N ALA A 65 10.48 10.06 8.36
CA ALA A 65 10.41 10.86 9.59
C ALA A 65 11.76 11.51 9.96
N ARG A 66 12.88 10.92 9.55
CA ARG A 66 14.22 11.48 9.76
C ARG A 66 14.65 12.52 8.74
N GLN A 67 13.87 12.77 7.69
CA GLN A 67 14.21 13.80 6.72
C GLN A 67 14.08 15.18 7.36
N GLY A 68 15.17 15.95 7.41
CA GLY A 68 15.17 17.31 7.97
C GLY A 68 14.25 18.29 7.22
N ASP A 69 14.04 18.04 5.93
CA ASP A 69 13.04 18.72 5.12
C ASP A 69 12.31 17.70 4.22
N LEU A 70 11.28 17.07 4.80
CA LEU A 70 10.44 16.10 4.10
C LEU A 70 9.73 16.72 2.87
N GLN A 71 9.45 18.02 2.92
CA GLN A 71 8.70 18.69 1.86
C GLN A 71 9.53 18.82 0.60
N THR A 72 10.77 19.30 0.73
CA THR A 72 11.71 19.37 -0.38
C THR A 72 12.12 17.97 -0.85
N TYR A 73 12.27 17.00 0.05
CA TYR A 73 12.58 15.62 -0.31
C TYR A 73 11.51 14.98 -1.21
N LEU A 74 10.22 15.10 -0.83
CA LEU A 74 9.12 14.52 -1.61
C LEU A 74 8.80 15.32 -2.88
N TYR A 75 9.05 16.62 -2.87
CA TYR A 75 8.69 17.54 -3.95
C TYR A 75 9.86 18.47 -4.30
N PRO A 76 10.97 17.94 -4.87
CA PRO A 76 12.17 18.73 -5.12
C PRO A 76 11.96 19.87 -6.12
N ASN A 77 10.94 19.75 -6.99
CA ASN A 77 10.56 20.77 -7.97
C ASN A 77 9.33 21.59 -7.53
N GLY A 78 8.98 21.54 -6.24
CA GLY A 78 7.76 22.13 -5.68
C GLY A 78 6.54 21.21 -5.81
N ARG A 79 5.56 21.42 -4.92
CA ARG A 79 4.27 20.73 -5.04
C ARG A 79 3.52 21.29 -6.26
N PRO A 80 2.88 20.45 -7.09
CA PRO A 80 1.95 20.95 -8.09
C PRO A 80 0.84 21.73 -7.37
N THR A 81 0.82 23.04 -7.55
CA THR A 81 -0.26 23.88 -7.05
C THR A 81 -1.52 23.51 -7.83
N ARG A 82 -2.56 23.04 -7.14
CA ARG A 82 -3.90 22.94 -7.71
C ARG A 82 -4.29 24.33 -8.22
N THR A 83 -4.33 24.50 -9.53
CA THR A 83 -4.77 25.74 -10.18
C THR A 83 -6.14 26.09 -9.63
N SER A 84 -6.25 27.28 -9.05
CA SER A 84 -7.47 27.82 -8.47
C SER A 84 -8.55 27.98 -9.55
N GLY A 85 -9.38 26.96 -9.69
CA GLY A 85 -10.59 27.00 -10.48
C GLY A 85 -11.51 25.87 -10.01
N GLN A 86 -12.57 26.25 -9.28
CA GLN A 86 -13.70 25.43 -8.83
C GLN A 86 -13.62 24.72 -7.45
N SER A 87 -14.15 25.46 -6.48
CA SER A 87 -15.26 25.09 -5.57
C SER A 87 -15.04 24.12 -4.40
N SER A 88 -15.32 24.66 -3.21
CA SER A 88 -15.46 24.06 -1.88
C SER A 88 -14.21 23.37 -1.28
N ARG A 89 -13.54 24.08 -0.38
CA ARG A 89 -12.68 23.45 0.63
C ARG A 89 -13.58 22.62 1.56
N GLN A 90 -13.81 21.35 1.24
CA GLN A 90 -14.07 20.40 2.32
C GLN A 90 -12.75 20.28 3.10
N LYS A 91 -12.72 20.94 4.25
CA LYS A 91 -11.62 20.87 5.20
C LYS A 91 -11.71 19.47 5.81
N TYR A 92 -10.98 18.53 5.22
CA TYR A 92 -10.91 17.17 5.72
C TYR A 92 -10.37 17.21 7.16
N ASP A 93 -11.23 16.85 8.12
CA ASP A 93 -10.89 16.76 9.53
C ASP A 93 -10.84 15.29 9.90
N SER A 94 -9.64 14.72 9.77
CA SER A 94 -9.40 13.28 9.95
C SER A 94 -9.82 12.76 11.32
N ILE A 95 -9.87 13.62 12.34
CA ILE A 95 -10.25 13.24 13.71
C ILE A 95 -11.76 12.99 13.80
N ASN A 96 -12.56 13.79 13.10
CA ASN A 96 -14.03 13.73 13.19
C ASN A 96 -14.67 12.68 12.27
N GLU A 97 -13.96 12.23 11.23
CA GLU A 97 -14.49 11.26 10.26
C GLU A 97 -14.09 9.80 10.55
N TYR A 98 -12.88 9.53 11.08
CA TYR A 98 -12.41 8.15 11.30
C TYR A 98 -12.97 7.46 12.56
N PHE A 99 -13.34 8.21 13.61
CA PHE A 99 -13.73 7.65 14.91
C PHE A 99 -15.23 7.77 15.22
N ARG A 100 -16.11 7.90 14.21
CA ARG A 100 -17.56 7.75 14.43
C ARG A 100 -17.90 6.26 14.62
N MET A 101 -17.54 5.69 15.77
CA MET A 101 -18.13 4.43 16.22
C MET A 101 -19.59 4.71 16.63
N PRO A 102 -20.59 4.07 16.00
CA PRO A 102 -21.93 4.11 16.54
C PRO A 102 -21.92 3.41 17.91
N TYR A 103 -22.34 4.12 18.95
CA TYR A 103 -22.63 3.51 20.24
C TYR A 103 -23.74 2.46 20.05
N LEU A 104 -23.45 1.22 20.42
CA LEU A 104 -24.42 0.23 20.84
C LEU A 104 -24.08 -0.17 22.28
#